data_AF-A0A935ACB0-F1
#
_entry.id   AF-A0A935ACB0-F1
#
_cell.length_a   1.000
_cell.length_b   1.000
_cell.length_c   1.000
_cell.angle_alpha   90.00
_cell.angle_beta   90.00
_cell.angle_gamma   90.00
#
_symmetry.space_group_name_H-M   'P 1'
#
loop_
_entity.id
_entity.type
_entity.pdbx_description
1 polymer ?
#
loop_
_entity_poly.entity_id
_entity_poly.type
_entity_poly.pdbx_seq_one_letter_code
_entity_poly.pdbx_strand_id
1 'polypeptide(L)'
;MDSGLQLRAMKLPISMTALLAKLIVHAGSREDAIQRMKNALNDFIVHGVVTNIDYMRAVLEADDFKQGKVSTNWVETNFSRMECPTSRSFTCAP
;
A
#
# COMPACT_ATOMS: atom_id res chain seq x y z
N MET A 1 16.76 14.24 4.83
CA MET A 1 17.43 14.91 3.71
C MET A 1 18.06 13.79 2.90
N ASP A 2 17.52 13.28 1.79
CA ASP A 2 16.50 13.75 0.86
C ASP A 2 15.77 12.54 0.28
N SER A 3 14.44 12.61 0.14
CA SER A 3 13.67 11.65 -0.67
C SER A 3 12.36 12.27 -1.13
N GLY A 4 12.45 13.40 -1.83
CA GLY A 4 11.33 13.95 -2.59
C GLY A 4 11.33 13.32 -3.99
N LEU A 5 10.63 12.20 -4.16
CA LEU A 5 10.43 11.60 -5.49
C LEU A 5 9.19 12.24 -6.15
N GLN A 6 9.39 13.19 -7.06
CA GLN A 6 8.32 13.62 -7.98
C GLN A 6 8.41 12.82 -9.28
N LEU A 7 7.53 11.83 -9.44
CA LEU A 7 7.36 11.10 -10.69
C LEU A 7 6.46 11.90 -11.64
N ARG A 8 7.03 12.42 -12.73
CA ARG A 8 6.25 12.93 -13.87
C ARG A 8 5.61 11.77 -14.62
N ALA A 9 4.39 12.00 -15.10
CA ALA A 9 3.50 11.01 -15.71
C ALA A 9 4.20 10.12 -16.77
N MET A 10 4.44 8.86 -16.39
CA MET A 10 4.96 7.80 -17.26
C MET A 10 3.76 6.95 -17.71
N LYS A 11 3.54 6.85 -19.03
CA LYS A 11 2.48 5.99 -19.58
C LYS A 11 2.95 4.54 -19.56
N LEU A 12 2.41 3.74 -18.64
CA LEU A 12 2.76 2.32 -18.53
C LEU A 12 2.16 1.55 -19.71
N PRO A 13 2.97 0.78 -20.47
CA PRO A 13 2.44 -0.12 -21.49
C PRO A 13 1.69 -1.28 -20.83
N ILE A 14 0.53 -1.63 -21.38
CA ILE A 14 -0.40 -2.65 -20.88
C ILE A 14 0.23 -4.06 -20.78
N SER A 15 1.42 -4.26 -21.36
CA SER A 15 2.15 -5.53 -21.41
C SER A 15 3.24 -5.69 -20.34
N MET A 16 3.51 -4.67 -19.52
CA MET A 16 4.50 -4.76 -18.44
C MET A 16 3.80 -4.90 -17.09
N THR A 17 4.45 -5.61 -16.16
CA THR A 17 3.93 -5.96 -14.84
C THR A 17 3.36 -4.73 -14.12
N ALA A 18 2.23 -4.88 -13.43
CA ALA A 18 1.50 -3.80 -12.75
C ALA A 18 2.24 -3.20 -11.52
N LEU A 19 3.56 -3.34 -11.45
CA LEU A 19 4.39 -2.84 -10.36
C LEU A 19 4.70 -1.36 -10.58
N LEU A 20 4.14 -0.49 -9.74
CA LEU A 20 4.45 0.94 -9.76
C LEU A 20 5.78 1.26 -9.05
N ALA A 21 5.97 0.71 -7.85
CA ALA A 21 7.14 0.95 -7.01
C ALA A 21 7.26 -0.12 -5.91
N LYS A 22 8.43 -0.19 -5.24
CA LYS A 22 8.65 -1.00 -4.03
C LYS A 22 8.96 -0.07 -2.86
N LEU A 23 8.05 0.00 -1.88
CA LEU A 23 8.22 0.76 -0.64
C LEU A 23 8.83 -0.13 0.44
N ILE A 24 9.96 0.30 1.03
CA ILE A 24 10.70 -0.45 2.05
C ILE A 24 10.93 0.47 3.25
N VAL A 25 10.65 -0.03 4.47
CA VAL A 25 10.94 0.67 5.72
C VAL A 25 11.80 -0.22 6.62
N HIS A 26 12.55 0.42 7.52
CA HIS A 26 13.37 -0.26 8.52
C HIS A 26 13.20 0.43 9.88
N ALA A 27 13.20 -0.35 10.96
CA ALA A 27 13.12 0.12 12.34
C ALA A 27 13.72 -0.93 13.30
N GLY A 28 13.91 -0.54 14.57
CA GLY A 28 14.47 -1.41 15.61
C GLY A 28 13.49 -2.45 16.16
N SER A 29 12.18 -2.22 16.01
CA SER A 29 11.13 -3.15 16.41
C SER A 29 10.15 -3.41 15.26
N ARG A 30 9.39 -4.50 15.34
CA ARG A 30 8.37 -4.85 14.35
C ARG A 30 7.24 -3.82 14.38
N GLU A 31 6.86 -3.41 15.57
CA GLU A 31 5.82 -2.42 15.85
C GLU A 31 6.19 -1.08 15.21
N ASP A 32 7.42 -0.61 15.41
CA ASP A 32 7.90 0.64 14.80
C ASP A 32 7.99 0.54 13.27
N ALA A 33 8.38 -0.61 12.74
CA ALA A 33 8.44 -0.85 11.30
C ALA A 33 7.03 -0.81 10.69
N ILE A 34 6.04 -1.45 11.33
CA ILE A 34 4.64 -1.41 10.91
C ILE A 34 4.13 0.03 10.95
N GLN A 35 4.40 0.77 12.02
CA GLN A 35 3.95 2.16 12.16
C GLN A 35 4.59 3.07 11.10
N ARG A 36 5.90 2.91 10.83
CA ARG A 36 6.59 3.62 9.74
C ARG A 36 6.01 3.29 8.38
N MET A 37 5.70 2.01 8.12
CA MET A 37 5.08 1.61 6.85
C MET A 37 3.71 2.25 6.68
N LYS A 38 2.88 2.28 7.73
CA LYS A 38 1.57 2.94 7.70
C LYS A 38 1.68 4.42 7.36
N ASN A 39 2.61 5.13 8.00
CA ASN A 39 2.86 6.54 7.71
C ASN A 39 3.35 6.73 6.26
N ALA A 40 4.31 5.91 5.82
CA ALA A 40 4.81 5.98 4.46
C ALA A 40 3.73 5.70 3.40
N LEU A 41 2.81 4.76 3.66
CA LEU A 41 1.65 4.51 2.80
C LEU A 41 0.62 5.64 2.84
N ASN A 42 0.49 6.37 3.95
CA ASN A 42 -0.38 7.55 4.04
C ASN A 42 0.14 8.73 3.23
N ASP A 43 1.46 8.90 3.18
CA ASP A 43 2.11 9.95 2.41
C ASP A 43 2.32 9.56 0.93
N PHE A 44 2.07 8.30 0.57
CA PHE A 44 2.24 7.80 -0.80
C PHE A 44 1.07 8.23 -1.69
N ILE A 45 1.27 9.34 -2.39
CA ILE A 45 0.26 9.93 -3.30
C ILE A 45 0.52 9.45 -4.73
N VAL A 46 -0.47 8.76 -5.30
CA VAL A 46 -0.47 8.37 -6.72
C VAL A 46 -1.74 8.86 -7.37
N HIS A 47 -1.60 9.63 -8.45
CA HIS A 47 -2.73 10.16 -9.20
C HIS A 47 -2.99 9.35 -10.49
N GLY A 48 -4.26 9.22 -10.86
CA GLY A 48 -4.67 8.70 -12.16
C GLY A 48 -4.67 7.17 -12.30
N VAL A 49 -4.35 6.42 -11.24
CA VAL A 49 -4.42 4.94 -11.22
C VAL A 49 -4.98 4.44 -9.90
N VAL A 50 -5.78 3.38 -9.95
CA VAL A 50 -6.18 2.62 -8.75
C VAL A 50 -4.96 1.84 -8.27
N THR A 51 -4.71 1.86 -6.96
CA THR A 51 -3.56 1.20 -6.33
C THR A 51 -4.03 0.23 -5.25
N ASN A 52 -3.16 -0.72 -4.86
CA ASN A 52 -3.42 -1.66 -3.78
C ASN A 52 -3.05 -1.11 -2.39
N ILE A 53 -2.95 0.22 -2.22
CA ILE A 53 -2.52 0.85 -0.96
C ILE A 53 -3.46 0.49 0.20
N ASP A 54 -4.77 0.57 -0.01
CA ASP A 54 -5.74 0.28 1.06
C ASP A 54 -5.70 -1.19 1.48
N TYR A 55 -5.48 -2.09 0.52
CA TYR A 55 -5.24 -3.50 0.81
C TYR A 55 -3.99 -3.69 1.69
N MET A 56 -2.88 -3.03 1.35
CA MET A 56 -1.67 -3.09 2.16
C MET A 56 -1.88 -2.51 3.57
N ARG A 57 -2.66 -1.44 3.73
CA ARG A 57 -3.01 -0.88 5.05
C ARG A 57 -3.79 -1.88 5.89
N ALA A 58 -4.78 -2.53 5.31
CA ALA A 58 -5.60 -3.51 6.04
C ALA A 58 -4.77 -4.72 6.49
N VAL A 59 -3.82 -5.19 5.67
CA VAL A 59 -2.87 -6.24 6.08
C VAL A 59 -2.04 -5.80 7.28
N LEU A 60 -1.54 -4.56 7.29
CA LEU A 60 -0.76 -3.99 8.42
C LEU A 60 -1.61 -3.76 9.69
N GLU A 61 -2.94 -3.76 9.57
CA GLU A 61 -3.88 -3.62 10.69
C GLU A 61 -4.30 -4.95 11.30
N ALA A 62 -4.13 -6.07 10.59
CA ALA A 62 -4.46 -7.38 11.11
C ALA A 62 -3.55 -7.79 12.28
N ASP A 63 -4.15 -8.28 13.36
CA ASP A 63 -3.41 -8.63 14.58
C ASP A 63 -2.46 -9.82 14.38
N ASP A 64 -2.86 -10.80 13.56
CA ASP A 64 -1.98 -11.90 13.16
C ASP A 64 -0.72 -11.38 12.47
N PHE A 65 -0.86 -10.37 11.59
CA PHE A 65 0.27 -9.74 10.94
C PHE A 65 1.14 -8.99 11.94
N LYS A 66 0.55 -8.19 12.85
CA LYS A 66 1.31 -7.49 13.89
C LYS A 66 2.13 -8.46 14.75
N GLN A 67 1.52 -9.58 15.16
CA GLN A 67 2.14 -10.61 15.99
C GLN A 67 3.09 -11.55 15.22
N GLY A 68 3.15 -11.46 13.89
CA GLY A 68 3.95 -12.34 13.05
C GLY A 68 3.40 -13.78 12.92
N LYS A 69 2.13 -13.99 13.26
CA LYS A 69 1.43 -15.29 13.19
C LYS A 69 0.81 -15.50 11.80
N VAL A 70 1.63 -15.43 10.75
CA VAL A 70 1.18 -15.54 9.36
C VAL A 70 1.80 -16.76 8.66
N SER A 71 0.99 -17.40 7.82
CA SER A 71 1.37 -18.52 6.95
C SER A 71 1.28 -18.11 5.48
N THR A 72 1.78 -18.96 4.58
CA THR A 72 1.76 -18.68 3.13
C THR A 72 0.35 -18.58 2.55
N ASN A 73 -0.64 -19.25 3.15
CA ASN A 73 -2.05 -19.21 2.77
C ASN A 73 -2.90 -18.21 3.59
N TRP A 74 -2.27 -17.45 4.50
CA TRP A 74 -2.99 -16.58 5.44
C TRP A 74 -3.80 -15.50 4.71
N VAL A 75 -3.24 -14.93 3.65
CA VAL A 75 -3.90 -13.92 2.83
C VAL A 75 -5.18 -14.47 2.19
N GLU A 76 -5.13 -15.65 1.58
CA GLU A 76 -6.28 -16.27 0.91
C GLU A 76 -7.41 -16.56 1.92
N THR A 77 -7.04 -16.92 3.14
CA THR A 77 -7.98 -17.26 4.21
C THR A 77 -8.63 -16.03 4.83
N ASN A 78 -7.87 -14.94 5.00
CA ASN A 78 -8.32 -13.76 5.76
C ASN A 78 -8.78 -12.59 4.87
N PHE A 79 -8.37 -12.53 3.61
CA PHE A 79 -8.58 -11.38 2.71
C PHE A 79 -9.27 -11.76 1.39
N SER A 80 -9.81 -12.97 1.27
CA SER A 80 -10.52 -13.46 0.06
C SER A 80 -11.76 -12.63 -0.33
N ARG A 81 -12.26 -11.76 0.55
CA ARG A 81 -13.43 -10.90 0.32
C ARG A 81 -13.14 -9.41 0.42
N MET A 82 -11.87 -9.00 0.42
CA MET A 82 -11.57 -7.57 0.47
C MET A 82 -11.87 -6.94 -0.89
N GLU A 83 -13.00 -6.25 -0.96
CA GLU A 83 -13.35 -5.42 -2.11
C GLU A 83 -12.36 -4.25 -2.18
N CYS A 84 -11.91 -3.93 -3.40
CA CYS A 84 -11.16 -2.70 -3.63
C CYS A 84 -12.06 -1.55 -3.18
N PRO A 85 -11.68 -0.74 -2.18
CA PRO A 85 -12.46 0.45 -1.87
C PRO A 85 -12.46 1.31 -3.12
N THR A 86 -13.64 1.51 -3.70
CA THR A 86 -13.86 2.48 -4.77
C THR A 86 -13.48 3.82 -4.19
N SER A 87 -12.29 4.30 -4.57
CA SER A 87 -11.66 5.49 -4.03
C SER A 87 -12.65 6.63 -3.90
N ARG A 88 -12.60 7.31 -2.75
CA ARG A 88 -13.25 8.58 -2.41
C ARG A 88 -13.70 9.34 -3.66
N SER A 89 -15.00 9.65 -3.71
CA SER A 89 -15.64 10.42 -4.78
C SER A 89 -14.69 11.45 -5.38
N PHE A 90 -14.37 11.27 -6.66
CA PHE A 90 -13.71 12.29 -7.46
C PHE A 90 -14.66 13.49 -7.59
N THR A 91 -14.73 14.31 -6.54
CA THR A 91 -15.35 15.63 -6.63
C THR A 91 -14.31 16.52 -7.28
N CYS A 92 -14.48 16.72 -8.58
CA CYS A 92 -13.86 17.82 -9.29
C CYS A 92 -14.39 19.10 -8.61
N ALA A 93 -13.58 19.72 -7.76
CA ALA A 93 -13.84 21.09 -7.34
C ALA A 93 -13.69 22.00 -8.58
N PRO A 94 -14.52 23.05 -8.69
CA PRO A 94 -14.66 23.85 -9.91
C PRO A 94 -13.38 24.54 -10.37
#